data_AF-Q87CI3-F1
#
_entry.id   AF-Q87CI3-F1
#
_cell.length_a   1.000
_cell.length_b   1.000
_cell.length_c   1.000
_cell.angle_alpha   90.00
_cell.angle_beta   90.00
_cell.angle_gamma   90.00
#
_symmetry.space_group_name_H-M   'P 1'
#
loop_
_entity.id
_entity.type
_entity.pdbx_description
1 polymer ?
#
loop_
_entity_poly.entity_id
_entity_poly.type
_entity_poly.pdbx_seq_one_letter_code
_entity_poly.pdbx_strand_id
1 'polypeptide(L)'
;MYHYTESGLGNVWLHNGFTVHKTPYGDGIAIDNLPSLHRSLSLALALKPATLSGAEIRFMRKELELSQPEFAACLGTTTQTLAAWEEGRAALPDAADKMIRVLINAHYKR
;
A
#
# COMPACT_ATOMS: atom_id res chain seq x y z
N MET A 1 -10.12 14.25 -12.67
CA MET A 1 -9.41 13.49 -11.62
C MET A 1 -9.94 12.08 -11.64
N TYR A 2 -9.10 11.10 -11.34
CA TYR A 2 -9.46 9.68 -11.29
C TYR A 2 -9.28 9.14 -9.86
N HIS A 3 -10.31 8.46 -9.33
CA HIS A 3 -10.22 7.81 -8.02
C HIS A 3 -9.53 6.46 -8.16
N TYR A 4 -8.29 6.36 -7.70
CA TYR A 4 -7.45 5.19 -7.93
C TYR A 4 -7.69 4.10 -6.88
N THR A 5 -8.87 3.49 -6.95
CA THR A 5 -9.32 2.48 -5.99
C THR A 5 -8.59 1.13 -6.15
N GLU A 6 -7.99 0.88 -7.31
CA GLU A 6 -7.24 -0.35 -7.60
C GLU A 6 -5.98 -0.49 -6.75
N SER A 7 -5.45 0.62 -6.21
CA SER A 7 -4.40 0.57 -5.18
C SER A 7 -4.85 -0.13 -3.90
N GLY A 8 -6.16 -0.20 -3.63
CA GLY A 8 -6.71 -0.60 -2.34
C GLY A 8 -6.70 0.51 -1.29
N LEU A 9 -6.19 1.70 -1.62
CA LEU A 9 -6.24 2.88 -0.78
C LEU A 9 -7.48 3.72 -1.13
N GLY A 10 -8.32 4.01 -0.14
CA GLY A 10 -9.60 4.69 -0.36
C GLY A 10 -9.49 6.19 -0.67
N ASN A 11 -8.32 6.80 -0.46
CA ASN A 11 -8.10 8.24 -0.49
C ASN A 11 -7.08 8.70 -1.54
N VAL A 12 -6.83 7.91 -2.59
CA VAL A 12 -5.87 8.26 -3.66
C VAL A 12 -6.60 8.76 -4.90
N TRP A 13 -6.33 10.01 -5.28
CA TRP A 13 -6.92 10.64 -6.47
C TRP A 13 -5.82 11.14 -7.40
N LEU A 14 -5.85 10.70 -8.66
CA LEU A 14 -4.90 11.11 -9.68
C LEU A 14 -5.43 12.33 -10.43
N HIS A 15 -4.62 13.39 -10.48
CA HIS A 15 -4.93 14.57 -11.30
C HIS A 15 -4.50 14.39 -12.76
N ASN A 16 -3.45 13.60 -13.00
CA ASN A 16 -2.81 13.31 -14.27
C ASN A 16 -2.14 11.92 -14.23
N GLY A 17 -1.37 11.58 -15.27
CA GLY A 17 -0.64 10.30 -15.34
C GLY A 17 -1.53 9.11 -15.71
N PHE A 18 -2.70 9.38 -16.29
CA PHE A 18 -3.61 8.37 -16.79
C PHE A 18 -4.34 8.83 -18.06
N THR A 19 -4.71 7.88 -18.90
CA THR A 19 -5.49 8.08 -20.12
C THR A 19 -6.78 7.27 -20.06
N VAL A 20 -7.92 7.91 -20.36
CA VAL A 20 -9.20 7.23 -20.51
C VAL A 20 -9.38 6.77 -21.94
N HIS A 21 -9.74 5.50 -22.15
CA HIS A 21 -10.00 4.93 -23.47
C HIS A 21 -11.32 4.16 -23.48
N LYS A 22 -11.98 4.07 -24.64
CA LYS A 22 -13.25 3.34 -24.78
C LYS A 22 -12.97 1.85 -25.00
N THR A 23 -13.66 1.02 -24.25
CA THR A 23 -13.70 -0.44 -24.45
C THR A 23 -15.14 -0.89 -24.69
N PRO A 24 -15.39 -2.11 -25.22
CA PRO A 24 -16.74 -2.66 -25.32
C PRO A 24 -17.49 -2.78 -23.99
N TYR A 25 -16.77 -2.77 -22.87
CA TYR A 25 -17.31 -2.94 -21.51
C TYR A 25 -17.40 -1.62 -20.73
N GLY A 26 -17.14 -0.48 -21.37
CA GLY A 26 -17.12 0.84 -20.74
C GLY A 26 -15.76 1.54 -20.84
N ASP A 27 -15.57 2.56 -20.02
CA ASP A 27 -14.35 3.36 -20.02
C ASP A 27 -13.23 2.61 -19.30
N GLY A 28 -12.11 2.40 -19.99
CA GLY A 28 -10.87 1.86 -19.44
C GLY A 28 -9.91 2.98 -19.04
N ILE A 29 -9.08 2.71 -18.03
CA ILE A 29 -8.05 3.63 -17.53
C ILE A 29 -6.68 2.99 -17.76
N ALA A 30 -5.82 3.68 -18.49
CA ALA A 30 -4.41 3.31 -18.64
C ALA A 30 -3.57 4.26 -17.78
N ILE A 31 -2.79 3.73 -16.84
CA ILE A 31 -1.87 4.52 -16.01
C ILE A 31 -0.51 4.54 -16.69
N ASP A 32 0.05 5.74 -16.90
CA ASP A 32 1.25 5.94 -17.73
C ASP A 32 2.48 5.24 -17.13
N ASN A 33 2.65 5.31 -15.81
CA ASN A 33 3.77 4.69 -15.10
C ASN A 33 3.33 4.17 -13.73
N LEU A 34 2.68 3.00 -13.76
CA LEU A 34 2.18 2.32 -12.57
C LEU A 34 3.27 2.04 -11.52
N PRO A 35 4.48 1.54 -11.88
CA PRO A 35 5.53 1.29 -10.89
C PRO A 35 5.99 2.56 -10.16
N SER A 36 6.13 3.68 -10.88
CA SER A 36 6.56 4.94 -10.25
C SER A 36 5.47 5.57 -9.39
N LEU A 37 4.21 5.42 -9.79
CA LEU A 37 3.07 5.81 -8.96
C LEU A 37 3.07 5.04 -7.64
N HIS A 38 3.18 3.72 -7.70
CA HIS A 38 3.21 2.85 -6.54
C HIS A 38 4.40 3.13 -5.61
N ARG A 39 5.62 3.28 -6.16
CA ARG A 39 6.79 3.75 -5.39
C ARG A 39 6.51 5.06 -4.65
N SER A 40 5.89 6.03 -5.33
CA SER A 40 5.59 7.34 -4.74
C SER A 40 4.58 7.23 -3.59
N LEU A 41 3.54 6.41 -3.75
CA LEU A 41 2.56 6.14 -2.71
C LEU A 41 3.21 5.44 -1.50
N SER A 42 4.01 4.41 -1.73
CA SER A 42 4.73 3.69 -0.67
C SER A 42 5.63 4.61 0.15
N LEU A 43 6.41 5.47 -0.50
CA LEU A 43 7.29 6.43 0.17
C LEU A 43 6.50 7.51 0.91
N ALA A 44 5.42 8.02 0.31
CA ALA A 44 4.55 9.00 0.97
C ALA A 44 3.92 8.43 2.25
N LEU A 45 3.41 7.19 2.19
CA LEU A 45 2.87 6.52 3.37
C LEU A 45 3.95 6.24 4.42
N ALA A 46 5.17 5.88 4.00
CA ALA A 46 6.29 5.66 4.91
C ALA A 46 6.70 6.94 5.65
N LEU A 47 6.47 8.12 5.07
CA LEU A 47 6.72 9.43 5.68
C LEU A 47 5.51 10.03 6.40
N LYS A 48 4.32 9.42 6.29
CA LYS A 48 3.08 9.92 6.87
C LYS A 48 3.22 10.11 8.39
N PRO A 49 2.91 11.31 8.95
CA PRO A 49 3.03 11.60 10.39
C PRO A 49 1.81 11.09 11.20
N ALA A 50 1.38 9.87 10.92
CA ALA A 50 0.29 9.18 11.60
C ALA A 50 0.48 7.67 11.48
N THR A 51 -0.08 6.90 12.42
CA THR A 51 -0.08 5.44 12.40
C THR A 51 -0.66 4.91 11.09
N LEU A 52 -0.08 3.84 10.56
CA LEU A 52 -0.61 3.15 9.39
C LEU A 52 -1.95 2.47 9.71
N SER A 53 -2.92 2.69 8.84
CA SER A 53 -4.21 2.01 8.81
C SER A 53 -4.07 0.62 8.19
N GLY A 54 -5.06 -0.24 8.42
CA GLY A 54 -5.06 -1.60 7.87
C GLY A 54 -4.92 -1.67 6.34
N ALA A 55 -5.55 -0.74 5.62
CA ALA A 55 -5.43 -0.65 4.17
C ALA A 55 -4.01 -0.26 3.73
N GLU A 56 -3.36 0.65 4.43
CA GLU A 56 -1.97 1.07 4.14
C GLU A 56 -0.98 -0.04 4.48
N ILE A 57 -1.19 -0.79 5.57
CA ILE A 57 -0.38 -1.98 5.91
C ILE A 57 -0.48 -3.02 4.80
N ARG A 58 -1.71 -3.32 4.34
CA ARG A 58 -1.94 -4.29 3.27
C ARG A 58 -1.33 -3.82 1.94
N PHE A 59 -1.46 -2.54 1.62
CA PHE A 59 -0.83 -1.93 0.45
C PHE A 59 0.68 -2.15 0.51
N MET A 60 1.35 -1.70 1.57
CA MET A 60 2.80 -1.86 1.75
C MET A 60 3.27 -3.31 1.68
N ARG A 61 2.51 -4.25 2.24
CA ARG A 61 2.85 -5.68 2.11
C ARG A 61 2.84 -6.15 0.66
N LYS A 62 1.82 -5.76 -0.11
CA LYS A 62 1.73 -6.11 -1.54
C LYS A 62 2.86 -5.47 -2.35
N GLU A 63 3.25 -4.26 -2.01
CA GLU A 63 4.41 -3.58 -2.62
C GLU A 63 5.73 -4.30 -2.36
N LEU A 64 5.85 -4.97 -1.20
CA LEU A 64 6.97 -5.85 -0.89
C LEU A 64 6.86 -7.25 -1.54
N GLU A 65 5.76 -7.52 -2.24
CA GLU A 65 5.43 -8.82 -2.85
C GLU A 65 5.36 -9.98 -1.83
N LEU A 66 4.98 -9.68 -0.58
CA LEU A 66 4.94 -10.67 0.50
C LEU A 66 3.53 -11.21 0.77
N SER A 67 3.44 -12.51 1.03
CA SER A 67 2.26 -13.11 1.64
C SER A 67 2.07 -12.66 3.10
N GLN A 68 0.88 -12.84 3.67
CA GLN A 68 0.65 -12.52 5.08
C GLN A 68 1.59 -13.29 6.03
N PRO A 69 1.82 -14.62 5.88
CA PRO A 69 2.78 -15.33 6.73
C PRO A 69 4.21 -14.79 6.64
N GLU A 70 4.71 -14.49 5.45
CA GLU A 70 6.06 -13.95 5.27
C GLU A 70 6.21 -12.58 5.91
N PHE A 71 5.23 -11.69 5.70
CA PHE A 71 5.28 -10.36 6.29
C PHE A 71 5.14 -10.40 7.81
N ALA A 72 4.29 -11.29 8.35
CA ALA A 72 4.17 -11.50 9.79
C ALA A 72 5.50 -11.99 10.38
N ALA A 73 6.20 -12.90 9.70
CA ALA A 73 7.51 -13.37 10.10
C ALA A 73 8.55 -12.23 10.10
N CYS A 74 8.57 -11.37 9.08
CA CYS A 74 9.43 -10.19 9.04
C CYS A 74 9.17 -9.22 10.21
N LEU A 75 7.92 -9.13 10.67
CA LEU A 75 7.51 -8.26 11.78
C LEU A 75 7.59 -8.95 13.15
N GLY A 76 8.02 -10.22 13.22
CA GLY A 76 8.07 -10.98 14.48
C GLY A 76 6.71 -11.18 15.13
N THR A 77 5.64 -11.34 14.34
CA THR A 77 4.27 -11.52 14.81
C THR A 77 3.61 -12.74 14.17
N THR A 78 2.35 -13.02 14.52
CA THR A 78 1.57 -14.10 13.92
C THR A 78 0.77 -13.62 12.70
N THR A 79 0.46 -14.53 11.77
CA THR A 79 -0.41 -14.24 10.62
C THR A 79 -1.79 -13.72 11.07
N GLN A 80 -2.33 -14.24 12.17
CA GLN A 80 -3.62 -13.80 12.73
C GLN A 80 -3.55 -12.36 13.24
N THR A 81 -2.46 -12.00 13.93
CA THR A 81 -2.23 -10.64 14.40
C THR A 81 -2.08 -9.67 13.23
N LEU A 82 -1.30 -10.02 12.20
CA LEU A 82 -1.19 -9.22 10.99
C LEU A 82 -2.54 -9.02 10.29
N ALA A 83 -3.34 -10.09 10.15
CA ALA A 83 -4.68 -10.00 9.55
C ALA A 83 -5.59 -9.04 10.35
N ALA A 84 -5.54 -9.09 11.69
CA ALA A 84 -6.28 -8.17 12.53
C ALA A 84 -5.85 -6.70 12.34
N TRP A 85 -4.56 -6.43 12.13
CA TRP A 85 -4.07 -5.08 11.79
C TRP A 85 -4.56 -4.63 10.41
N GLU A 86 -4.44 -5.48 9.38
CA GLU A 86 -4.90 -5.17 8.01
C GLU A 86 -6.42 -4.92 7.91
N GLU A 87 -7.19 -5.57 8.77
CA GLU A 87 -8.65 -5.39 8.86
C GLU A 87 -9.06 -4.25 9.79
N GLY A 88 -8.11 -3.60 10.48
CA GLY A 88 -8.39 -2.54 11.44
C GLY A 88 -9.08 -3.01 12.72
N ARG A 89 -9.06 -4.32 13.00
CA ARG A 89 -9.63 -4.92 14.22
C ARG A 89 -8.71 -4.84 15.44
N ALA A 90 -7.44 -4.51 15.24
CA ALA A 90 -6.46 -4.31 16.30
C ALA A 90 -5.58 -3.10 16.01
N ALA A 91 -5.19 -2.39 17.07
CA ALA A 91 -4.24 -1.30 16.96
C ALA A 91 -2.85 -1.81 16.56
N LEU A 92 -2.18 -1.06 15.69
CA LEU A 92 -0.81 -1.34 15.27
C LEU A 92 0.17 -0.84 16.35
N PRO A 93 1.03 -1.71 16.91
CA PRO A 93 2.06 -1.27 17.84
C PRO A 93 3.12 -0.39 17.15
N ASP A 94 3.62 0.63 17.85
CA ASP A 94 4.63 1.57 17.33
C ASP A 94 5.87 0.89 16.74
N ALA A 95 6.32 -0.20 17.36
CA ALA A 95 7.47 -0.96 16.89
C ALA A 95 7.20 -1.60 15.51
N ALA A 96 5.99 -2.14 15.31
CA ALA A 96 5.58 -2.72 14.04
C ALA A 96 5.40 -1.62 12.97
N ASP A 97 4.77 -0.49 13.30
CA ASP A 97 4.64 0.67 12.40
C ASP A 97 6.02 1.14 11.89
N LYS A 98 6.98 1.31 12.80
CA LYS A 98 8.36 1.69 12.44
C LYS A 98 9.05 0.63 11.58
N MET A 99 8.90 -0.65 11.90
CA MET A 99 9.53 -1.72 11.13
C MET A 99 8.97 -1.79 9.70
N ILE A 100 7.66 -1.66 9.52
CA ILE A 100 7.03 -1.59 8.19
C ILE A 100 7.64 -0.45 7.35
N ARG A 101 7.79 0.74 7.94
CA ARG A 101 8.43 1.89 7.27
C ARG A 101 9.88 1.63 6.91
N VAL A 102 10.64 0.94 7.76
CA VAL A 102 12.02 0.54 7.47
C VAL A 102 12.07 -0.40 6.28
N LEU A 103 11.20 -1.42 6.24
CA LEU A 103 11.13 -2.39 5.14
C LEU A 103 10.82 -1.70 3.80
N ILE A 104 9.84 -0.80 3.76
CA ILE A 104 9.50 -0.01 2.56
C ILE A 104 10.67 0.86 2.11
N ASN A 105 11.29 1.60 3.03
CA ASN A 105 12.44 2.43 2.69
C ASN A 105 13.62 1.59 2.17
N ALA A 106 13.85 0.40 2.72
CA ALA A 106 14.88 -0.51 2.25
C ALA A 106 14.59 -1.08 0.85
N HIS A 107 13.31 -1.37 0.55
CA HIS A 107 12.88 -1.88 -0.75
C HIS A 107 13.15 -0.88 -1.89
N TYR A 108 12.87 0.41 -1.68
CA TYR A 108 13.02 1.45 -2.73
C TYR A 108 14.33 2.26 -2.66
N LYS A 109 15.26 1.95 -1.74
CA LYS A 109 16.60 2.57 -1.65
C LYS A 109 17.62 2.04 -2.66
N ARG A 110 17.18 1.22 -3.63
CA ARG A 110 18.01 0.73 -4.74
C ARG A 110 17.91 1.63 -5.97
#